data_AF-A0A0G0WUV6-F1
#
_entry.id   AF-A0A0G0WUV6-F1
#
_cell.length_a   1.000
_cell.length_b   1.000
_cell.length_c   1.000
_cell.angle_alpha   90.00
_cell.angle_beta   90.00
_cell.angle_gamma   90.00
#
_symmetry.space_group_name_H-M   'P 1'
#
loop_
_entity.id
_entity.type
_entity.pdbx_description
1 polymer ?
#
loop_
_entity_poly.entity_id
_entity_poly.type
_entity_poly.pdbx_seq_one_letter_code
_entity_poly.pdbx_strand_id
1 'polypeptide(L)'
;PNKEMVLGCYYLTTLDISSDTKDEKDLYAYSDENELVFAYQSGKVGLRSSVRLHVGGAWIITSVGRVLFNEALPSELRFFNTPVKAATIKSIITRALGMYTKEEVVATIDAIKNIGFMGATLCGGLSVSVFDCVMVEEKQTIVKEAEEKVKEVDQNYQQGLITLEEKKRLSNEIWIEVTERIADVTWSRMKRDNPVKMIIDSGGARASKDQLKQLSAIKGLVVDPLGKIVELPTKSNYREGLSIFEYVTSTRGSRKGLTDTAIKTADAGYLTRRLVDVAHDLIVRLDDCGTKDGQEIRKDLRPQSFASRIFGRFAAKDIVGKDGKTVIIPSGEMIDQEAAKKIDESGIISISVRSPLTCQARHGICAKCYGWDLGTKSLVEIGMPVGVVAAQSIGEPGTQLTLRTKHAAGVVGVDVTQGLPRVEELVEARLPKVVSALSEITGKARISETDEGWKVTITSKGTPKEEKEYIIPKTLELAIEDGELVDAGRALAKGALDIKDILSIKGLRPAQEYIVNEIQKVYESQGIPINDKHVEVIVRKMSDEVRIVTTGDTPFLPGELTSRANFDEENEKVLAAGGEPASAQQVVLGITRRALYTDSWLSAASFEQTTDVLTEASLLKKNSQKDQNNGFKKVV
;
A
#
# COMPACT_ATOMS: atom_id res chain seq x y z
N PRO A 1 -10.32 18.77 -2.78
CA PRO A 1 -10.30 19.78 -1.69
C PRO A 1 -9.49 19.27 -0.50
N ASN A 2 -8.53 20.05 0.03
CA ASN A 2 -7.67 19.66 1.16
C ASN A 2 -7.54 20.82 2.16
N LYS A 3 -7.07 20.53 3.39
CA LYS A 3 -6.75 21.52 4.43
C LYS A 3 -7.91 22.47 4.76
N GLU A 4 -7.74 23.77 4.54
CA GLU A 4 -8.67 24.84 4.90
C GLU A 4 -10.02 24.65 4.21
N MET A 5 -10.02 24.15 2.97
CA MET A 5 -11.26 23.90 2.23
C MET A 5 -12.14 22.86 2.94
N VAL A 6 -11.52 21.80 3.46
CA VAL A 6 -12.23 20.73 4.18
C VAL A 6 -12.68 21.22 5.54
N LEU A 7 -11.82 21.96 6.24
CA LEU A 7 -12.14 22.55 7.53
C LEU A 7 -13.34 23.50 7.43
N GLY A 8 -13.39 24.33 6.39
CA GLY A 8 -14.52 25.22 6.13
C GLY A 8 -15.81 24.46 5.81
N CYS A 9 -15.75 23.43 4.96
CA CYS A 9 -16.91 22.57 4.70
C CYS A 9 -17.40 21.87 5.98
N TYR A 10 -16.48 21.37 6.79
CA TYR A 10 -16.79 20.74 8.07
C TYR A 10 -17.43 21.74 9.05
N TYR A 11 -16.88 22.95 9.17
CA TYR A 11 -17.42 24.01 10.02
C TYR A 11 -18.86 24.40 9.60
N LEU A 12 -19.10 24.63 8.31
CA LEU A 12 -20.42 24.99 7.78
C LEU A 12 -21.47 23.90 8.07
N THR A 13 -21.06 22.63 8.05
CA THR A 13 -21.98 21.49 8.16
C THR A 13 -22.16 20.96 9.58
N THR A 14 -21.39 21.49 10.55
CA THR A 14 -21.48 21.13 11.97
C THR A 14 -22.49 22.01 12.68
N LEU A 15 -23.38 21.41 13.49
CA LEU A 15 -24.36 22.14 14.27
C LEU A 15 -23.71 22.79 15.49
N ASP A 16 -24.31 23.87 15.99
CA ASP A 16 -23.85 24.51 17.22
C ASP A 16 -24.37 23.79 18.47
N ILE A 17 -23.53 23.67 19.51
CA ILE A 17 -23.84 22.93 20.75
C ILE A 17 -25.05 23.54 21.46
N SER A 18 -25.23 24.86 21.33
CA SER A 18 -26.37 25.60 21.91
C SER A 18 -27.72 25.28 21.24
N SER A 19 -27.70 24.70 20.04
CA SER A 19 -28.87 24.34 19.24
C SER A 19 -29.16 22.84 19.20
N ASP A 20 -28.26 22.02 19.72
CA ASP A 20 -28.42 20.56 19.86
C ASP A 20 -29.30 20.18 21.07
N THR A 21 -29.50 21.12 22.01
CA THR A 21 -30.22 20.93 23.28
C THR A 21 -31.65 21.47 23.29
N LYS A 22 -32.13 22.07 22.19
CA LYS A 22 -33.51 22.56 22.09
C LYS A 22 -34.42 21.45 21.59
N ASP A 23 -35.57 21.26 22.25
CA ASP A 23 -36.60 20.31 21.83
C ASP A 23 -37.03 20.59 20.38
N GLU A 24 -37.31 19.53 19.62
CA GLU A 24 -37.67 19.62 18.20
C GLU A 24 -38.80 20.62 17.94
N LYS A 25 -39.70 20.82 18.90
CA LYS A 25 -40.87 21.71 18.81
C LYS A 25 -40.52 23.20 18.83
N ASP A 26 -39.39 23.59 19.40
CA ASP A 26 -38.97 24.99 19.58
C ASP A 26 -38.06 25.50 18.45
N LEU A 27 -37.76 24.65 17.47
CA LEU A 27 -36.98 25.02 16.29
C LEU A 27 -37.87 25.74 15.27
N TYR A 28 -37.37 26.85 14.73
CA TYR A 28 -37.98 27.55 13.60
C TYR A 28 -38.16 26.60 12.41
N ALA A 29 -39.36 26.59 11.86
CA ALA A 29 -39.73 25.79 10.70
C ALA A 29 -39.77 26.69 9.46
N TYR A 30 -39.13 26.25 8.39
CA TYR A 30 -39.07 26.92 7.10
C TYR A 30 -39.62 26.01 6.00
N SER A 31 -40.33 26.63 5.06
CA SER A 31 -41.08 25.91 4.02
C SER A 31 -40.22 25.58 2.80
N ASP A 32 -39.21 26.42 2.53
CA ASP A 32 -38.35 26.32 1.36
C ASP A 32 -36.88 26.68 1.68
N GLU A 33 -35.95 26.18 0.87
CA GLU A 33 -34.51 26.43 0.98
C GLU A 33 -34.19 27.94 0.86
N ASN A 34 -34.85 28.62 -0.08
CA ASN A 34 -34.67 30.06 -0.31
C ASN A 34 -35.14 30.91 0.87
N GLU A 35 -36.20 30.50 1.56
CA GLU A 35 -36.73 31.19 2.75
C GLU A 35 -35.71 31.15 3.89
N LEU A 36 -35.04 30.01 4.06
CA LEU A 36 -34.00 29.83 5.05
C LEU A 36 -32.76 30.67 4.75
N VAL A 37 -32.33 30.72 3.48
CA VAL A 37 -31.19 31.57 3.06
C VAL A 37 -31.52 33.05 3.26
N PHE A 38 -32.75 33.48 2.96
CA PHE A 38 -33.19 34.84 3.21
C PHE A 38 -33.22 35.19 4.72
N ALA A 39 -33.65 34.24 5.57
CA ALA A 39 -33.63 34.41 7.02
C ALA A 39 -32.20 34.55 7.57
N TYR A 40 -31.23 33.85 6.98
CA TYR A 40 -29.81 34.01 7.28
C TYR A 40 -29.28 35.38 6.84
N GLN A 41 -29.56 35.82 5.61
CA GLN A 41 -29.17 37.14 5.11
C GLN A 41 -29.78 38.29 5.95
N SER A 42 -30.97 38.07 6.49
CA SER A 42 -31.66 38.99 7.40
C SER A 42 -31.12 38.95 8.84
N GLY A 43 -30.16 38.07 9.15
CA GLY A 43 -29.53 37.95 10.47
C GLY A 43 -30.40 37.28 11.55
N LYS A 44 -31.53 36.64 11.18
CA LYS A 44 -32.45 36.00 12.14
C LYS A 44 -32.00 34.62 12.59
N VAL A 45 -31.19 33.94 11.75
CA VAL A 45 -30.75 32.56 11.96
C VAL A 45 -29.23 32.51 11.82
N GLY A 46 -28.56 31.82 12.73
CA GLY A 46 -27.12 31.59 12.65
C GLY A 46 -26.80 30.45 11.68
N LEU A 47 -25.64 30.51 11.02
CA LEU A 47 -25.26 29.56 9.97
C LEU A 47 -25.27 28.08 10.44
N ARG A 48 -24.90 27.84 11.70
CA ARG A 48 -24.81 26.52 12.34
C ARG A 48 -26.01 26.17 13.23
N SER A 49 -27.03 27.02 13.28
CA SER A 49 -28.21 26.76 14.13
C SER A 49 -29.12 25.70 13.51
N SER A 50 -29.62 24.79 14.35
CA SER A 50 -30.60 23.77 13.96
C SER A 50 -31.92 24.41 13.55
N VAL A 51 -32.44 24.02 12.39
CA VAL A 51 -33.72 24.47 11.84
C VAL A 51 -34.49 23.28 11.27
N ARG A 52 -35.82 23.35 11.26
CA ARG A 52 -36.67 22.38 10.54
C ARG A 52 -36.94 22.90 9.15
N LEU A 53 -36.56 22.11 8.14
CA LEU A 53 -36.78 22.45 6.73
C LEU A 53 -37.63 21.37 6.07
N HIS A 54 -38.59 21.79 5.26
CA HIS A 54 -39.39 20.89 4.45
C HIS A 54 -38.71 20.64 3.10
N VAL A 55 -38.16 19.44 2.89
CA VAL A 55 -37.47 19.05 1.64
C VAL A 55 -38.09 17.77 1.09
N GLY A 56 -38.55 17.80 -0.17
CA GLY A 56 -39.05 16.61 -0.85
C GLY A 56 -40.28 15.93 -0.19
N GLY A 57 -41.09 16.68 0.55
CA GLY A 57 -42.28 16.16 1.25
C GLY A 57 -42.03 15.65 2.68
N ALA A 58 -40.79 15.76 3.18
CA ALA A 58 -40.43 15.37 4.55
C ALA A 58 -39.83 16.56 5.34
N TRP A 59 -40.12 16.60 6.64
CA TRP A 59 -39.50 17.55 7.56
C TRP A 59 -38.17 17.00 8.05
N ILE A 60 -37.09 17.75 7.82
CA ILE A 60 -35.72 17.35 8.18
C ILE A 60 -35.11 18.42 9.08
N ILE A 61 -34.40 18.00 10.13
CA ILE A 61 -33.58 18.89 10.95
C ILE A 61 -32.25 19.11 10.22
N THR A 62 -31.97 20.35 9.83
CA THR A 62 -30.78 20.74 9.08
C THR A 62 -30.24 22.08 9.59
N SER A 63 -29.22 22.62 8.93
CA SER A 63 -28.72 23.99 9.15
C SER A 63 -28.59 24.74 7.83
N VAL A 64 -28.54 26.07 7.91
CA VAL A 64 -28.28 26.94 6.75
C VAL A 64 -27.00 26.51 6.04
N GLY A 65 -25.93 26.22 6.78
CA GLY A 65 -24.66 25.78 6.20
C GLY A 65 -24.74 24.45 5.45
N ARG A 66 -25.58 23.50 5.88
CA ARG A 66 -25.84 22.25 5.14
C ARG A 66 -26.64 22.51 3.86
N VAL A 67 -27.61 23.42 3.89
CA VAL A 67 -28.39 23.80 2.71
C VAL A 67 -27.50 24.48 1.67
N LEU A 68 -26.69 25.46 2.05
CA LEU A 68 -25.72 26.10 1.16
C LEU A 68 -24.74 25.10 0.54
N PHE A 69 -24.31 24.10 1.31
CA PHE A 69 -23.47 23.02 0.79
C PHE A 69 -24.21 22.14 -0.23
N ASN A 70 -25.48 21.81 0.02
CA ASN A 70 -26.29 21.00 -0.90
C ASN A 70 -26.70 21.74 -2.18
N GLU A 71 -26.90 23.06 -2.13
CA GLU A 71 -27.17 23.88 -3.32
C GLU A 71 -26.02 23.80 -4.34
N ALA A 72 -24.78 23.77 -3.85
CA ALA A 72 -23.59 23.64 -4.70
C ALA A 72 -23.38 22.25 -5.31
N LEU A 73 -24.15 21.24 -4.86
CA LEU A 73 -24.08 19.91 -5.45
C LEU A 73 -25.10 19.75 -6.58
N PRO A 74 -24.76 18.94 -7.61
CA PRO A 74 -25.72 18.51 -8.64
C PRO A 74 -26.95 17.85 -8.02
N SER A 75 -28.10 17.97 -8.70
CA SER A 75 -29.42 17.60 -8.18
C SER A 75 -29.52 16.16 -7.65
N GLU A 76 -28.85 15.18 -8.28
CA GLU A 76 -28.93 13.78 -7.86
C GLU A 76 -27.99 13.42 -6.70
N LEU A 77 -27.07 14.33 -6.35
CA LEU A 77 -26.14 14.18 -5.22
C LEU A 77 -26.62 14.91 -3.96
N ARG A 78 -27.75 15.65 -4.02
CA ARG A 78 -28.44 16.22 -2.86
C ARG A 78 -29.10 15.07 -2.08
N PHE A 79 -29.25 15.04 -0.75
CA PHE A 79 -29.13 16.01 0.34
C PHE A 79 -28.26 15.38 1.44
N PHE A 80 -27.11 15.98 1.76
CA PHE A 80 -26.24 15.49 2.85
C PHE A 80 -26.61 16.17 4.17
N ASN A 81 -27.06 15.37 5.13
CA ASN A 81 -27.43 15.85 6.47
C ASN A 81 -26.42 15.46 7.58
N THR A 82 -25.18 15.14 7.20
CA THR A 82 -24.11 14.79 8.14
C THR A 82 -22.94 15.77 8.05
N PRO A 83 -22.14 15.94 9.11
CA PRO A 83 -20.93 16.75 9.05
C PRO A 83 -19.98 16.24 7.96
N VAL A 84 -19.62 17.12 7.03
CA VAL A 84 -18.85 16.77 5.85
C VAL A 84 -17.37 16.74 6.20
N LYS A 85 -16.82 15.53 6.33
CA LYS A 85 -15.39 15.28 6.56
C LYS A 85 -14.64 15.12 5.23
N ALA A 86 -13.31 15.09 5.27
CA ALA A 86 -12.47 14.80 4.11
C ALA A 86 -12.88 13.52 3.35
N ALA A 87 -13.19 12.45 4.11
CA ALA A 87 -13.63 11.17 3.53
C ALA A 87 -14.96 11.28 2.79
N THR A 88 -15.90 12.07 3.32
CA THR A 88 -17.20 12.33 2.69
C THR A 88 -17.04 13.14 1.39
N ILE A 89 -16.17 14.16 1.37
CA ILE A 89 -15.87 14.89 0.14
C ILE A 89 -15.28 13.96 -0.92
N LYS A 90 -14.38 13.05 -0.52
CA LYS A 90 -13.81 12.05 -1.43
C LYS A 90 -14.88 11.11 -1.99
N SER A 91 -15.83 10.66 -1.17
CA SER A 91 -16.92 9.79 -1.65
C SER A 91 -17.87 10.51 -2.59
N ILE A 92 -18.18 11.80 -2.33
CA ILE A 92 -18.98 12.65 -3.23
C ILE A 92 -18.31 12.77 -4.60
N ILE A 93 -17.03 13.14 -4.65
CA ILE A 93 -16.29 13.27 -5.92
C ILE A 93 -16.20 11.93 -6.64
N THR A 94 -16.01 10.83 -5.90
CA THR A 94 -15.94 9.48 -6.48
C THR A 94 -17.27 9.07 -7.13
N ARG A 95 -18.40 9.39 -6.49
CA ARG A 95 -19.74 9.18 -7.06
C ARG A 95 -19.98 10.09 -8.26
N ALA A 96 -19.56 11.36 -8.17
CA ALA A 96 -19.70 12.31 -9.26
C ALA A 96 -18.95 11.85 -10.53
N LEU A 97 -17.73 11.33 -10.37
CA LEU A 97 -16.93 10.75 -11.46
C LEU A 97 -17.55 9.54 -12.15
N GLY A 98 -18.54 8.88 -11.54
CA GLY A 98 -19.21 7.72 -12.13
C GLY A 98 -20.51 8.06 -12.87
N MET A 99 -21.13 9.20 -12.57
CA MET A 99 -22.47 9.57 -13.07
C MET A 99 -22.45 10.79 -13.98
N TYR A 100 -21.52 11.72 -13.77
CA TYR A 100 -21.45 13.00 -14.48
C TYR A 100 -20.28 13.06 -15.47
N THR A 101 -20.37 14.01 -16.39
CA THR A 101 -19.30 14.31 -17.34
C THR A 101 -18.10 14.97 -16.64
N LYS A 102 -16.93 14.94 -17.29
CA LYS A 102 -15.69 15.53 -16.74
C LYS A 102 -15.87 17.03 -16.40
N GLU A 103 -16.61 17.77 -17.22
CA GLU A 103 -16.84 19.21 -17.06
C GLU A 103 -17.70 19.52 -15.82
N GLU A 104 -18.79 18.77 -15.62
CA GLU A 104 -19.66 18.91 -14.45
C GLU A 104 -18.94 18.52 -13.14
N VAL A 105 -18.08 17.50 -13.19
CA VAL A 105 -17.25 17.12 -12.04
C VAL A 105 -16.27 18.23 -11.68
N VAL A 106 -15.64 18.87 -12.67
CA VAL A 106 -14.74 20.01 -12.43
C VAL A 106 -15.50 21.18 -11.81
N ALA A 107 -16.68 21.52 -12.35
CA ALA A 107 -17.53 22.57 -11.80
C ALA A 107 -17.94 22.27 -10.35
N THR A 108 -18.29 21.02 -10.05
CA THR A 108 -18.64 20.59 -8.68
C THR A 108 -17.44 20.72 -7.73
N ILE A 109 -16.23 20.34 -8.17
CA ILE A 109 -15.01 20.48 -7.38
C ILE A 109 -14.73 21.95 -7.06
N ASP A 110 -14.90 22.84 -8.05
CA ASP A 110 -14.72 24.27 -7.86
C ASP A 110 -15.79 24.88 -6.95
N ALA A 111 -17.04 24.43 -7.03
CA ALA A 111 -18.10 24.85 -6.12
C ALA A 111 -17.79 24.46 -4.66
N ILE A 112 -17.38 23.20 -4.42
CA ILE A 112 -16.96 22.73 -3.08
C ILE A 112 -15.73 23.50 -2.59
N LYS A 113 -14.77 23.79 -3.46
CA LYS A 113 -13.60 24.62 -3.12
C LYS A 113 -14.01 26.00 -2.64
N ASN A 114 -14.90 26.68 -3.38
CA ASN A 114 -15.34 28.04 -3.07
C ASN A 114 -16.13 28.08 -1.76
N ILE A 115 -17.05 27.14 -1.54
CA ILE A 115 -17.77 27.01 -0.26
C ILE A 115 -16.80 26.70 0.88
N GLY A 116 -15.83 25.83 0.65
CA GLY A 116 -14.79 25.52 1.64
C GLY A 116 -14.02 26.76 2.09
N PHE A 117 -13.59 27.61 1.15
CA PHE A 117 -12.93 28.87 1.49
C PHE A 117 -13.87 29.86 2.16
N MET A 118 -15.10 30.01 1.68
CA MET A 118 -16.12 30.85 2.32
C MET A 118 -16.33 30.43 3.77
N GLY A 119 -16.52 29.13 4.03
CA GLY A 119 -16.68 28.58 5.36
C GLY A 119 -15.46 28.79 6.26
N ALA A 120 -14.25 28.64 5.71
CA ALA A 120 -13.02 28.88 6.45
C ALA A 120 -12.87 30.35 6.87
N THR A 121 -13.25 31.29 6.00
CA THR A 121 -13.25 32.72 6.31
C THR A 121 -14.35 33.10 7.30
N LEU A 122 -15.58 32.59 7.11
CA LEU A 122 -16.73 32.85 7.99
C LEU A 122 -16.54 32.30 9.40
N CYS A 123 -15.76 31.24 9.54
CA CYS A 123 -15.32 30.74 10.84
C CYS A 123 -14.44 31.74 11.63
N GLY A 124 -14.11 32.90 11.07
CA GLY A 124 -13.37 33.97 11.73
C GLY A 124 -11.87 33.70 11.83
N GLY A 125 -11.36 32.71 11.08
CA GLY A 125 -10.01 32.19 11.25
C GLY A 125 -9.89 31.41 12.56
N LEU A 126 -10.12 30.09 12.50
CA LEU A 126 -9.82 29.19 13.62
C LEU A 126 -8.38 29.45 14.08
N SER A 127 -8.25 30.09 15.23
CA SER A 127 -6.98 30.34 15.87
C SER A 127 -6.71 29.21 16.85
N VAL A 128 -5.47 28.75 16.90
CA VAL A 128 -5.01 27.80 17.91
C VAL A 128 -4.20 28.58 18.94
N SER A 129 -4.61 28.51 20.19
CA SER A 129 -3.94 29.13 21.33
C SER A 129 -3.49 28.09 22.35
N VAL A 130 -2.65 28.51 23.29
CA VAL A 130 -2.21 27.66 24.41
C VAL A 130 -3.41 27.19 25.26
N PHE A 131 -4.50 27.98 25.32
CA PHE A 131 -5.68 27.66 26.12
C PHE A 131 -6.49 26.50 25.53
N ASP A 132 -6.47 26.33 24.20
CA ASP A 132 -7.19 25.27 23.50
C ASP A 132 -6.60 23.87 23.78
N CYS A 133 -5.31 23.81 24.12
CA CYS A 133 -4.59 22.60 24.47
C CYS A 133 -4.89 22.11 25.91
N VAL A 134 -6.15 21.80 26.22
CA VAL A 134 -6.63 21.46 27.58
C VAL A 134 -5.81 20.32 28.21
N MET A 135 -5.37 20.53 29.45
CA MET A 135 -4.67 19.51 30.25
C MET A 135 -5.63 18.86 31.25
N VAL A 136 -5.38 17.61 31.57
CA VAL A 136 -6.17 16.84 32.54
C VAL A 136 -5.50 16.89 33.91
N GLU A 137 -6.25 17.28 34.95
CA GLU A 137 -5.74 17.36 36.33
C GLU A 137 -5.37 15.99 36.91
N GLU A 138 -6.10 14.94 36.49
CA GLU A 138 -5.83 13.52 36.82
C GLU A 138 -4.53 12.98 36.19
N LYS A 139 -3.85 13.75 35.34
CA LYS A 139 -2.56 13.30 34.76
C LYS A 139 -1.56 12.92 35.86
N GLN A 140 -1.46 13.73 36.91
CA GLN A 140 -0.48 13.47 37.97
C GLN A 140 -0.81 12.22 38.79
N THR A 141 -2.09 11.89 38.97
CA THR A 141 -2.50 10.67 39.68
C THR A 141 -2.21 9.43 38.84
N ILE A 142 -2.55 9.46 37.55
CA ILE A 142 -2.27 8.35 36.62
C ILE A 142 -0.76 8.09 36.49
N VAL A 143 0.06 9.15 36.44
CA VAL A 143 1.53 9.00 36.38
C VAL A 143 2.08 8.40 37.68
N LYS A 144 1.54 8.76 38.85
CA LYS A 144 1.95 8.17 40.13
C LYS A 144 1.57 6.69 40.22
N GLU A 145 0.36 6.32 39.80
CA GLU A 145 -0.07 4.91 39.69
C GLU A 145 0.90 4.10 38.81
N ALA A 146 1.33 4.67 37.69
CA ALA A 146 2.29 4.04 36.79
C ALA A 146 3.68 3.86 37.44
N GLU A 147 4.16 4.88 38.16
CA GLU A 147 5.44 4.81 38.88
C GLU A 147 5.43 3.74 39.98
N GLU A 148 4.31 3.55 40.68
CA GLU A 148 4.15 2.49 41.67
C GLU A 148 4.21 1.10 41.03
N LYS A 149 3.48 0.89 39.92
CA LYS A 149 3.56 -0.37 39.16
C LYS A 149 4.97 -0.67 38.65
N VAL A 150 5.69 0.34 38.16
CA VAL A 150 7.08 0.17 37.69
C VAL A 150 8.01 -0.18 38.87
N LYS A 151 7.78 0.38 40.06
CA LYS A 151 8.53 0.00 41.27
C LYS A 151 8.28 -1.46 41.67
N GLU A 152 7.06 -1.97 41.52
CA GLU A 152 6.77 -3.39 41.76
C GLU A 152 7.55 -4.29 40.79
N VAL A 153 7.61 -3.92 39.50
CA VAL A 153 8.43 -4.63 38.50
C VAL A 153 9.92 -4.57 38.85
N ASP A 154 10.42 -3.42 39.33
CA ASP A 154 11.79 -3.28 39.82
C ASP A 154 12.07 -4.18 41.04
N GLN A 155 11.13 -4.28 41.98
CA GLN A 155 11.24 -5.17 43.14
C GLN A 155 11.25 -6.63 42.73
N ASN A 156 10.38 -7.05 41.81
CA ASN A 156 10.38 -8.41 41.28
C ASN A 156 11.71 -8.77 40.60
N TYR A 157 12.33 -7.81 39.91
CA TYR A 157 13.67 -7.98 39.35
C TYR A 157 14.74 -8.10 40.44
N GLN A 158 14.69 -7.26 41.48
CA GLN A 158 15.63 -7.34 42.61
C GLN A 158 15.51 -8.65 43.40
N GLN A 159 14.31 -9.22 43.47
CA GLN A 159 14.04 -10.53 44.07
C GLN A 159 14.45 -11.70 43.16
N GLY A 160 14.86 -11.45 41.91
CA GLY A 160 15.28 -12.48 40.95
C GLY A 160 14.12 -13.25 40.31
N LEU A 161 12.88 -12.76 40.41
CA LEU A 161 11.69 -13.42 39.84
C LEU A 161 11.58 -13.23 38.33
N ILE A 162 12.18 -12.16 37.79
CA ILE A 162 12.14 -11.81 36.37
C ILE A 162 13.53 -11.51 35.81
N THR A 163 13.70 -11.72 34.51
CA THR A 163 14.93 -11.39 33.79
C THR A 163 15.00 -9.89 33.46
N LEU A 164 16.18 -9.41 33.05
CA LEU A 164 16.36 -8.01 32.64
C LEU A 164 15.55 -7.66 31.39
N GLU A 165 15.43 -8.58 30.43
CA GLU A 165 14.63 -8.36 29.21
C GLU A 165 13.15 -8.28 29.55
N GLU A 166 12.68 -9.16 30.43
CA GLU A 166 11.29 -9.19 30.88
C GLU A 166 10.93 -7.91 31.65
N LYS A 167 11.84 -7.45 32.53
CA LYS A 167 11.71 -6.17 33.23
C LYS A 167 11.50 -5.01 32.25
N LYS A 168 12.34 -4.91 31.20
CA LYS A 168 12.23 -3.84 30.20
C LYS A 168 10.92 -3.92 29.44
N ARG A 169 10.49 -5.13 29.05
CA ARG A 169 9.24 -5.36 28.33
C ARG A 169 8.03 -4.90 29.16
N LEU A 170 7.92 -5.38 30.39
CA LEU A 170 6.82 -5.03 31.30
C LEU A 170 6.77 -3.54 31.62
N SER A 171 7.93 -2.92 31.88
CA SER A 171 8.00 -1.47 32.12
C SER A 171 7.53 -0.67 30.90
N ASN A 172 7.96 -1.05 29.70
CA ASN A 172 7.53 -0.38 28.46
C ASN A 172 6.02 -0.53 28.22
N GLU A 173 5.46 -1.72 28.47
CA GLU A 173 4.03 -1.99 28.29
C GLU A 173 3.17 -1.11 29.21
N ILE A 174 3.54 -1.00 30.49
CA ILE A 174 2.88 -0.12 31.45
C ILE A 174 2.86 1.33 30.95
N TRP A 175 4.01 1.83 30.46
CA TRP A 175 4.09 3.20 29.96
C TRP A 175 3.30 3.41 28.66
N ILE A 176 3.25 2.43 27.76
CA ILE A 176 2.41 2.51 26.55
C ILE A 176 0.94 2.62 26.93
N GLU A 177 0.45 1.75 27.82
CA GLU A 177 -0.94 1.76 28.29
C GLU A 177 -1.31 3.11 28.94
N VAL A 178 -0.43 3.61 29.81
CA VAL A 178 -0.62 4.89 30.51
C VAL A 178 -0.67 6.06 29.54
N THR A 179 0.22 6.08 28.53
CA THR A 179 0.24 7.18 27.55
C THR A 179 -1.03 7.24 26.71
N GLU A 180 -1.59 6.09 26.32
CA GLU A 180 -2.87 6.02 25.60
C GLU A 180 -4.05 6.40 26.50
N ARG A 181 -4.08 5.91 27.75
CA ARG A 181 -5.12 6.27 28.73
C ARG A 181 -5.20 7.78 28.95
N ILE A 182 -4.06 8.46 29.13
CA ILE A 182 -4.05 9.93 29.30
C ILE A 182 -4.52 10.64 28.03
N ALA A 183 -4.14 10.15 26.84
CA ALA A 183 -4.57 10.72 25.57
C ALA A 183 -6.09 10.60 25.37
N ASP A 184 -6.69 9.47 25.74
CA ASP A 184 -8.14 9.23 25.68
C ASP A 184 -8.94 10.13 26.62
N VAL A 185 -8.48 10.25 27.87
CA VAL A 185 -9.11 11.14 28.86
C VAL A 185 -9.02 12.60 28.41
N THR A 186 -7.88 12.99 27.82
CA THR A 186 -7.70 14.33 27.27
C THR A 186 -8.65 14.59 26.10
N TRP A 187 -8.81 13.61 25.20
CA TRP A 187 -9.70 13.71 24.03
C TRP A 187 -11.18 13.83 24.40
N SER A 188 -11.63 13.06 25.40
CA SER A 188 -13.03 13.05 25.84
C SER A 188 -13.42 14.36 26.54
N ARG A 189 -12.51 14.96 27.31
CA ARG A 189 -12.75 16.22 28.04
C ARG A 189 -12.75 17.46 27.15
N MET A 190 -12.12 17.40 25.97
CA MET A 190 -12.17 18.51 25.00
C MET A 190 -13.59 18.71 24.44
N LYS A 191 -14.08 19.95 24.57
CA LYS A 191 -15.36 20.40 23.97
C LYS A 191 -15.33 20.24 22.44
N ARG A 192 -16.48 19.95 21.84
CA ARG A 192 -16.60 19.77 20.37
C ARG A 192 -16.25 21.04 19.58
N ASP A 193 -16.53 22.22 20.12
CA ASP A 193 -16.19 23.51 19.49
C ASP A 193 -14.72 23.92 19.68
N ASN A 194 -13.90 23.12 20.36
CA ASN A 194 -12.49 23.42 20.50
C ASN A 194 -11.80 23.39 19.11
N PRO A 195 -11.07 24.44 18.72
CA PRO A 195 -10.39 24.50 17.43
C PRO A 195 -9.53 23.27 17.12
N VAL A 196 -8.78 22.77 18.10
CA VAL A 196 -7.89 21.61 17.92
C VAL A 196 -8.71 20.35 17.61
N LYS A 197 -9.84 20.16 18.29
CA LYS A 197 -10.73 19.02 18.08
C LYS A 197 -11.42 19.10 16.73
N MET A 198 -11.91 20.28 16.33
CA MET A 198 -12.50 20.51 15.01
C MET A 198 -11.52 20.23 13.86
N ILE A 199 -10.27 20.69 14.00
CA ILE A 199 -9.21 20.46 13.01
C ILE A 199 -8.95 18.97 12.83
N ILE A 200 -8.85 18.20 13.93
CA ILE A 200 -8.63 16.75 13.89
C ILE A 200 -9.86 16.02 13.34
N ASP A 201 -11.08 16.33 13.82
CA ASP A 201 -12.32 15.67 13.42
C ASP A 201 -12.71 15.93 11.95
N SER A 202 -12.30 17.07 11.39
CA SER A 202 -12.49 17.37 9.96
C SER A 202 -11.77 16.38 9.05
N GLY A 203 -10.67 15.79 9.53
CA GLY A 203 -9.77 14.90 8.79
C GLY A 203 -9.06 15.56 7.60
N GLY A 204 -9.24 16.87 7.40
CA GLY A 204 -8.67 17.61 6.26
C GLY A 204 -7.31 18.24 6.54
N ALA A 205 -6.98 18.46 7.81
CA ALA A 205 -5.73 19.06 8.26
C ALA A 205 -4.69 17.98 8.63
N ARG A 206 -3.41 18.34 8.65
CA ARG A 206 -2.29 17.45 9.03
C ARG A 206 -2.23 17.13 10.53
N ALA A 207 -3.36 17.18 11.24
CA ALA A 207 -3.44 16.97 12.67
C ALA A 207 -3.98 15.57 12.99
N SER A 208 -3.29 14.86 13.88
CA SER A 208 -3.70 13.54 14.35
C SER A 208 -3.86 13.52 15.87
N LYS A 209 -4.54 12.48 16.38
CA LYS A 209 -4.67 12.24 17.82
C LYS A 209 -3.31 12.09 18.52
N ASP A 210 -2.31 11.53 17.83
CA ASP A 210 -0.94 11.44 18.34
C ASP A 210 -0.27 12.81 18.52
N GLN A 211 -0.54 13.77 17.63
CA GLN A 211 -0.03 15.13 17.81
C GLN A 211 -0.68 15.80 19.01
N LEU A 212 -1.99 15.57 19.22
CA LEU A 212 -2.66 16.05 20.42
C LEU A 212 -2.08 15.42 21.69
N LYS A 213 -1.79 14.10 21.67
CA LYS A 213 -1.14 13.39 22.77
C LYS A 213 0.15 14.11 23.18
N GLN A 214 1.00 14.47 22.22
CA GLN A 214 2.26 15.19 22.50
C GLN A 214 2.05 16.64 22.98
N LEU A 215 1.01 17.33 22.49
CA LEU A 215 0.75 18.73 22.83
C LEU A 215 0.19 18.91 24.25
N SER A 216 -0.81 18.11 24.63
CA SER A 216 -1.62 18.36 25.84
C SER A 216 -1.59 17.22 26.87
N ALA A 217 -1.29 15.99 26.46
CA ALA A 217 -1.28 14.84 27.36
C ALA A 217 0.15 14.56 27.89
N ILE A 218 0.90 13.74 27.17
CA ILE A 218 2.22 13.23 27.54
C ILE A 218 2.98 12.87 26.26
N LYS A 219 4.28 13.14 26.20
CA LYS A 219 5.10 12.75 25.03
C LYS A 219 5.40 11.25 25.02
N GLY A 220 5.60 10.65 26.20
CA GLY A 220 5.74 9.21 26.37
C GLY A 220 7.15 8.68 26.09
N LEU A 221 7.23 7.44 25.63
CA LEU A 221 8.48 6.76 25.32
C LEU A 221 9.09 7.27 24.00
N VAL A 222 10.42 7.31 23.95
CA VAL A 222 11.19 7.73 22.78
C VAL A 222 12.11 6.59 22.35
N VAL A 223 12.37 6.51 21.05
CA VAL A 223 13.29 5.52 20.46
C VAL A 223 14.67 6.14 20.19
N ASP A 224 15.72 5.44 20.56
CA ASP A 224 17.12 5.79 20.29
C ASP A 224 17.48 5.51 18.81
N PRO A 225 18.57 6.05 18.24
CA PRO A 225 18.91 5.83 16.84
C PRO A 225 19.10 4.35 16.46
N LEU A 226 19.39 3.48 17.42
CA LEU A 226 19.48 2.03 17.21
C LEU A 226 18.12 1.31 17.19
N GLY A 227 17.00 2.03 17.31
CA GLY A 227 15.66 1.41 17.37
C GLY A 227 15.26 0.89 18.75
N LYS A 228 16.10 1.08 19.77
CA LYS A 228 15.82 0.67 21.15
C LYS A 228 14.99 1.73 21.87
N ILE A 229 13.96 1.30 22.59
CA ILE A 229 13.15 2.19 23.43
C ILE A 229 14.01 2.66 24.62
N VAL A 230 13.98 3.96 24.89
CA VAL A 230 14.63 4.56 26.07
C VAL A 230 13.76 4.28 27.29
N GLU A 231 14.34 3.65 28.32
CA GLU A 231 13.63 3.19 29.52
C GLU A 231 12.98 4.32 30.34
N LEU A 232 13.54 5.53 30.27
CA LEU A 232 12.99 6.71 30.95
C LEU A 232 12.03 7.45 30.00
N PRO A 233 10.71 7.46 30.28
CA PRO A 233 9.73 8.17 29.47
C PRO A 233 9.80 9.68 29.69
N THR A 234 9.34 10.44 28.69
CA THR A 234 9.09 11.88 28.82
C THR A 234 7.70 12.10 29.40
N LYS A 235 7.65 12.57 30.65
CA LYS A 235 6.40 12.77 31.42
C LYS A 235 5.72 14.09 31.07
N SER A 236 6.53 15.07 30.67
CA SER A 236 6.08 16.40 30.31
C SER A 236 5.44 16.42 28.91
N ASN A 237 4.60 17.42 28.64
CA ASN A 237 4.05 17.71 27.31
C ASN A 237 4.61 19.04 26.75
N TYR A 238 4.32 19.37 25.49
CA TYR A 238 4.82 20.63 24.90
C TYR A 238 4.23 21.89 25.53
N ARG A 239 3.02 21.81 26.13
CA ARG A 239 2.39 22.94 26.82
C ARG A 239 3.06 23.25 28.17
N GLU A 240 3.47 22.22 28.91
CA GLU A 240 4.19 22.31 30.19
C GLU A 240 5.66 22.68 29.99
N GLY A 241 6.22 22.31 28.83
CA GLY A 241 7.64 22.43 28.53
C GLY A 241 8.40 21.14 28.88
N LEU A 242 9.55 20.94 28.24
CA LEU A 242 10.40 19.76 28.46
C LEU A 242 11.60 20.13 29.32
N SER A 243 11.97 19.24 30.24
CA SER A 243 13.26 19.36 30.94
C SER A 243 14.43 19.18 29.96
N ILE A 244 15.64 19.62 30.34
CA ILE A 244 16.84 19.49 29.50
C ILE A 244 17.08 18.02 29.12
N PHE A 245 16.91 17.10 30.08
CA PHE A 245 17.08 15.67 29.84
C PHE A 245 16.05 15.14 28.83
N GLU A 246 14.76 15.43 29.02
CA GLU A 246 13.68 15.02 28.10
C GLU A 246 13.84 15.62 26.70
N TYR A 247 14.33 16.87 26.61
CA TYR A 247 14.62 17.51 25.34
C TYR A 247 15.76 16.80 24.60
N VAL A 248 16.87 16.50 25.29
CA VAL A 248 18.04 15.82 24.69
C VAL A 248 17.69 14.40 24.26
N THR A 249 16.97 13.62 25.06
CA THR A 249 16.54 12.26 24.68
C THR A 249 15.65 12.29 23.44
N SER A 250 14.71 13.24 23.37
CA SER A 250 13.83 13.39 22.21
C SER A 250 14.53 13.88 20.93
N THR A 251 15.63 14.60 21.08
CA THR A 251 16.43 15.09 19.95
C THR A 251 17.09 13.94 19.19
N ARG A 252 17.47 12.84 19.87
CA ARG A 252 18.15 11.69 19.23
C ARG A 252 17.28 11.02 18.17
N GLY A 253 16.03 10.70 18.52
CA GLY A 253 15.06 10.12 17.59
C GLY A 253 14.75 11.06 16.42
N SER A 254 14.56 12.35 16.72
CA SER A 254 14.28 13.38 15.70
C SER A 254 15.43 13.55 14.70
N ARG A 255 16.68 13.56 15.17
CA ARG A 255 17.88 13.63 14.31
C ARG A 255 17.99 12.43 13.38
N LYS A 256 17.77 11.21 13.89
CA LYS A 256 17.74 10.02 13.05
C LYS A 256 16.69 10.16 11.95
N GLY A 257 15.47 10.59 12.29
CA GLY A 257 14.40 10.79 11.31
C GLY A 257 14.77 11.76 10.18
N LEU A 258 15.38 12.90 10.54
CA LEU A 258 15.83 13.89 9.55
C LEU A 258 16.94 13.34 8.65
N THR A 259 17.94 12.68 9.23
CA THR A 259 19.07 12.09 8.49
C THR A 259 18.59 10.95 7.58
N ASP A 260 17.80 10.02 8.10
CA ASP A 260 17.23 8.90 7.34
C ASP A 260 16.43 9.42 6.16
N THR A 261 15.66 10.49 6.34
CA THR A 261 14.89 11.05 5.23
C THR A 261 15.80 11.65 4.17
N ALA A 262 16.85 12.36 4.55
CA ALA A 262 17.78 12.98 3.61
C ALA A 262 18.50 11.92 2.76
N ILE A 263 18.93 10.82 3.37
CA ILE A 263 19.67 9.75 2.70
C ILE A 263 18.71 8.87 1.87
N LYS A 264 17.66 8.34 2.48
CA LYS A 264 16.76 7.35 1.85
C LYS A 264 15.92 7.92 0.71
N THR A 265 15.76 9.25 0.62
CA THR A 265 15.09 9.88 -0.54
C THR A 265 15.87 9.62 -1.83
N ALA A 266 17.20 9.62 -1.77
CA ALA A 266 18.05 9.33 -2.92
C ALA A 266 17.89 7.87 -3.38
N ASP A 267 17.86 6.93 -2.43
CA ASP A 267 17.69 5.49 -2.72
C ASP A 267 16.35 5.21 -3.41
N ALA A 268 15.25 5.82 -2.93
CA ALA A 268 13.93 5.69 -3.55
C ALA A 268 13.88 6.29 -4.97
N GLY A 269 14.52 7.43 -5.18
CA GLY A 269 14.64 8.04 -6.50
C GLY A 269 15.45 7.17 -7.47
N TYR A 270 16.55 6.59 -6.99
CA TYR A 270 17.38 5.68 -7.75
C TYR A 270 16.66 4.36 -8.08
N LEU A 271 15.88 3.80 -7.14
CA LEU A 271 14.98 2.68 -7.41
C LEU A 271 13.98 3.01 -8.53
N THR A 272 13.36 4.19 -8.50
CA THR A 272 12.42 4.63 -9.54
C THR A 272 13.09 4.68 -10.91
N ARG A 273 14.31 5.22 -10.99
CA ARG A 273 15.11 5.23 -12.21
C ARG A 273 15.36 3.81 -12.73
N ARG A 274 15.81 2.88 -11.87
CA ARG A 274 16.05 1.47 -12.24
C ARG A 274 14.78 0.79 -12.76
N LEU A 275 13.64 1.02 -12.12
CA LEU A 275 12.36 0.47 -12.56
C LEU A 275 11.95 0.98 -13.96
N VAL A 276 12.14 2.27 -14.23
CA VAL A 276 11.85 2.85 -15.55
C VAL A 276 12.80 2.27 -16.60
N ASP A 277 14.09 2.17 -16.29
CA ASP A 277 15.09 1.63 -17.22
C ASP A 277 14.79 0.18 -17.64
N VAL A 278 14.22 -0.64 -16.75
CA VAL A 278 13.79 -2.01 -17.08
C VAL A 278 12.46 -2.07 -17.83
N ALA A 279 11.53 -1.16 -17.54
CA ALA A 279 10.14 -1.28 -18.01
C ALA A 279 9.78 -0.37 -19.19
N HIS A 280 10.64 0.55 -19.62
CA HIS A 280 10.31 1.55 -20.64
C HIS A 280 9.93 0.99 -22.03
N ASP A 281 10.29 -0.26 -22.34
CA ASP A 281 9.97 -0.95 -23.59
C ASP A 281 8.60 -1.66 -23.56
N LEU A 282 7.94 -1.74 -22.40
CA LEU A 282 6.59 -2.28 -22.26
C LEU A 282 5.54 -1.26 -22.66
N ILE A 283 5.10 -1.41 -23.90
CA ILE A 283 4.05 -0.64 -24.54
C ILE A 283 2.90 -1.57 -24.89
N VAL A 284 1.67 -1.06 -24.85
CA VAL A 284 0.52 -1.77 -25.42
C VAL A 284 0.66 -1.79 -26.94
N ARG A 285 0.86 -2.96 -27.55
CA ARG A 285 1.08 -3.10 -29.00
C ARG A 285 -0.06 -3.81 -29.74
N LEU A 286 -0.88 -4.56 -29.02
CA LEU A 286 -1.90 -5.44 -29.57
C LEU A 286 -3.17 -5.30 -28.74
N ASP A 287 -4.34 -5.50 -29.35
CA ASP A 287 -5.61 -5.54 -28.61
C ASP A 287 -5.72 -6.84 -27.79
N ASP A 288 -5.42 -7.98 -28.41
CA ASP A 288 -5.54 -9.30 -27.81
C ASP A 288 -4.40 -10.22 -28.23
N CYS A 289 -3.79 -10.93 -27.28
CA CYS A 289 -2.79 -11.96 -27.55
C CYS A 289 -3.39 -13.36 -27.70
N GLY A 290 -4.70 -13.53 -27.50
CA GLY A 290 -5.39 -14.83 -27.65
C GLY A 290 -5.17 -15.83 -26.51
N THR A 291 -4.40 -15.47 -25.47
CA THR A 291 -4.15 -16.38 -24.34
C THR A 291 -5.45 -16.71 -23.59
N LYS A 292 -5.66 -18.00 -23.32
CA LYS A 292 -6.70 -18.52 -22.42
C LYS A 292 -6.20 -18.71 -20.99
N ASP A 293 -4.90 -18.54 -20.77
CA ASP A 293 -4.29 -18.66 -19.45
C ASP A 293 -4.56 -17.39 -18.64
N GLY A 294 -5.09 -17.58 -17.44
CA GLY A 294 -5.37 -16.53 -16.47
C GLY A 294 -4.62 -16.73 -15.17
N GLN A 295 -4.40 -15.62 -14.47
CA GLN A 295 -3.93 -15.60 -13.09
C GLN A 295 -5.09 -15.92 -12.15
N GLU A 296 -4.87 -16.84 -11.20
CA GLU A 296 -5.85 -17.10 -10.13
C GLU A 296 -5.65 -16.06 -9.01
N ILE A 297 -6.67 -15.24 -8.78
CA ILE A 297 -6.72 -14.29 -7.65
C ILE A 297 -7.54 -14.91 -6.54
N ARG A 298 -6.92 -15.15 -5.39
CA ARG A 298 -7.55 -15.71 -4.18
C ARG A 298 -7.93 -14.63 -3.17
N LYS A 299 -9.09 -14.79 -2.54
CA LYS A 299 -9.63 -13.91 -1.48
C LYS A 299 -8.91 -14.09 -0.13
N ASP A 300 -8.50 -15.32 0.20
CA ASP A 300 -7.94 -15.67 1.52
C ASP A 300 -6.66 -14.90 1.87
N LEU A 301 -5.83 -14.61 0.86
CA LEU A 301 -4.57 -13.90 1.06
C LEU A 301 -4.79 -12.43 1.46
N ARG A 302 -5.78 -11.77 0.84
CA ARG A 302 -6.05 -10.33 0.98
C ARG A 302 -7.55 -10.04 0.82
N PRO A 303 -8.35 -10.21 1.90
CA PRO A 303 -9.80 -10.12 1.79
C PRO A 303 -10.30 -8.70 1.52
N GLN A 304 -9.65 -7.67 2.08
CA GLN A 304 -10.09 -6.27 1.96
C GLN A 304 -9.87 -5.67 0.57
N SER A 305 -8.86 -6.16 -0.17
CA SER A 305 -8.51 -5.62 -1.48
C SER A 305 -9.08 -6.42 -2.65
N PHE A 306 -9.82 -7.51 -2.41
CA PHE A 306 -10.32 -8.42 -3.46
C PHE A 306 -11.09 -7.68 -4.58
N ALA A 307 -12.08 -6.84 -4.23
CA ALA A 307 -12.82 -6.06 -5.21
C ALA A 307 -11.94 -5.11 -6.03
N SER A 308 -10.98 -4.44 -5.37
CA SER A 308 -10.05 -3.51 -6.05
C SER A 308 -9.03 -4.20 -6.96
N ARG A 309 -8.72 -5.49 -6.70
CA ARG A 309 -7.77 -6.29 -7.50
C ARG A 309 -8.37 -6.78 -8.80
N ILE A 310 -9.67 -7.09 -8.78
CA ILE A 310 -10.41 -7.63 -9.91
C ILE A 310 -10.93 -6.51 -10.83
N PHE A 311 -11.23 -5.35 -10.26
CA PHE A 311 -11.75 -4.20 -10.96
C PHE A 311 -10.91 -3.80 -12.19
N GLY A 312 -11.57 -3.66 -13.34
CA GLY A 312 -10.95 -3.24 -14.59
C GLY A 312 -10.06 -4.30 -15.25
N ARG A 313 -10.19 -5.58 -14.87
CA ARG A 313 -9.56 -6.72 -15.54
C ARG A 313 -10.57 -7.49 -16.39
N PHE A 314 -10.07 -8.34 -17.28
CA PHE A 314 -10.88 -9.26 -18.08
C PHE A 314 -10.94 -10.65 -17.44
N ALA A 315 -12.11 -11.28 -17.46
CA ALA A 315 -12.26 -12.66 -17.03
C ALA A 315 -11.57 -13.62 -18.01
N ALA A 316 -10.71 -14.53 -17.50
CA ALA A 316 -10.07 -15.55 -18.33
C ALA A 316 -10.97 -16.79 -18.49
N LYS A 317 -11.68 -17.15 -17.43
CA LYS A 317 -12.69 -18.22 -17.41
C LYS A 317 -14.03 -17.65 -16.95
N ASP A 318 -15.12 -18.34 -17.30
CA ASP A 318 -16.47 -17.97 -16.86
C ASP A 318 -16.53 -17.90 -15.33
N ILE A 319 -16.99 -16.77 -14.80
CA ILE A 319 -17.14 -16.54 -13.37
C ILE A 319 -18.54 -16.99 -12.98
N VAL A 320 -18.63 -18.17 -12.40
CA VAL A 320 -19.89 -18.74 -11.88
C VAL A 320 -20.08 -18.37 -10.40
N GLY A 321 -21.31 -18.06 -10.02
CA GLY A 321 -21.69 -17.90 -8.62
C GLY A 321 -21.56 -19.20 -7.83
N LYS A 322 -21.67 -19.14 -6.49
CA LYS A 322 -21.54 -20.31 -5.59
C LYS A 322 -22.46 -21.49 -5.96
N ASP A 323 -23.57 -21.23 -6.63
CA ASP A 323 -24.54 -22.24 -7.05
C ASP A 323 -24.14 -22.99 -8.33
N GLY A 324 -23.04 -22.60 -8.98
CA GLY A 324 -22.49 -23.23 -10.19
C GLY A 324 -23.36 -23.07 -11.46
N LYS A 325 -24.52 -22.42 -11.37
CA LYS A 325 -25.49 -22.27 -12.48
C LYS A 325 -25.66 -20.84 -12.98
N THR A 326 -25.37 -19.83 -12.15
CA THR A 326 -25.44 -18.42 -12.54
C THR A 326 -24.07 -17.94 -12.99
N VAL A 327 -23.92 -17.73 -14.30
CA VAL A 327 -22.74 -17.04 -14.85
C VAL A 327 -22.91 -15.56 -14.53
N ILE A 328 -22.03 -15.01 -13.69
CA ILE A 328 -22.02 -13.58 -13.36
C ILE A 328 -21.37 -12.80 -14.50
N ILE A 329 -20.26 -13.31 -15.02
CA ILE A 329 -19.50 -12.72 -16.13
C ILE A 329 -18.96 -13.85 -17.03
N PRO A 330 -19.22 -13.83 -18.35
CA PRO A 330 -18.64 -14.75 -19.30
C PRO A 330 -17.14 -14.48 -19.54
N SER A 331 -16.42 -15.50 -20.00
CA SER A 331 -15.02 -15.39 -20.40
C SER A 331 -14.82 -14.30 -21.45
N GLY A 332 -13.79 -13.48 -21.27
CA GLY A 332 -13.45 -12.39 -22.18
C GLY A 332 -14.23 -11.09 -21.98
N GLU A 333 -15.17 -11.04 -21.03
CA GLU A 333 -15.82 -9.79 -20.63
C GLU A 333 -15.06 -9.11 -19.49
N MET A 334 -15.22 -7.79 -19.40
CA MET A 334 -14.53 -6.93 -18.46
C MET A 334 -15.31 -6.84 -17.14
N ILE A 335 -14.58 -6.69 -16.03
CA ILE A 335 -15.15 -6.63 -14.70
C ILE A 335 -15.30 -5.18 -14.25
N ASP A 336 -16.53 -4.67 -14.37
CA ASP A 336 -16.93 -3.33 -13.94
C ASP A 336 -17.08 -3.20 -12.41
N GLN A 337 -17.25 -1.97 -11.92
CA GLN A 337 -17.35 -1.69 -10.48
C GLN A 337 -18.56 -2.37 -9.82
N GLU A 338 -19.71 -2.40 -10.51
CA GLU A 338 -20.91 -3.07 -10.02
C GLU A 338 -20.74 -4.60 -10.03
N ALA A 339 -20.11 -5.12 -11.08
CA ALA A 339 -19.83 -6.55 -11.20
C ALA A 339 -18.83 -7.02 -10.12
N ALA A 340 -17.80 -6.22 -9.84
CA ALA A 340 -16.84 -6.49 -8.77
C ALA A 340 -17.51 -6.53 -7.37
N LYS A 341 -18.49 -5.67 -7.10
CA LYS A 341 -19.26 -5.71 -5.84
C LYS A 341 -20.14 -6.96 -5.74
N LYS A 342 -20.87 -7.30 -6.81
CA LYS A 342 -21.68 -8.54 -6.87
C LYS A 342 -20.81 -9.78 -6.64
N ILE A 343 -19.61 -9.80 -7.21
CA ILE A 343 -18.64 -10.88 -7.01
C ILE A 343 -18.19 -10.96 -5.54
N ASP A 344 -17.89 -9.84 -4.90
CA ASP A 344 -17.45 -9.83 -3.52
C ASP A 344 -18.57 -10.30 -2.55
N GLU A 345 -19.80 -9.86 -2.78
CA GLU A 345 -21.02 -10.26 -2.06
C GLU A 345 -21.34 -11.75 -2.24
N SER A 346 -21.11 -12.30 -3.45
CA SER A 346 -21.31 -13.73 -3.72
C SER A 346 -20.33 -14.64 -2.96
N GLY A 347 -19.24 -14.08 -2.43
CA GLY A 347 -18.29 -14.78 -1.57
C GLY A 347 -17.46 -15.85 -2.28
N ILE A 348 -17.16 -15.66 -3.57
CA ILE A 348 -16.24 -16.52 -4.34
C ILE A 348 -14.82 -16.47 -3.75
N ILE A 349 -14.16 -17.63 -3.67
CA ILE A 349 -12.82 -17.77 -3.06
C ILE A 349 -11.71 -17.48 -4.06
N SER A 350 -11.83 -17.94 -5.31
CA SER A 350 -10.83 -17.72 -6.35
C SER A 350 -11.45 -17.41 -7.71
N ILE A 351 -10.79 -16.53 -8.46
CA ILE A 351 -11.24 -16.08 -9.79
C ILE A 351 -10.06 -16.08 -10.74
N SER A 352 -10.28 -16.53 -11.97
CA SER A 352 -9.28 -16.52 -13.03
C SER A 352 -9.45 -15.26 -13.90
N VAL A 353 -8.47 -14.36 -13.83
CA VAL A 353 -8.45 -13.10 -14.61
C VAL A 353 -7.25 -13.09 -15.56
N ARG A 354 -7.36 -12.35 -16.66
CA ARG A 354 -6.19 -12.07 -17.50
C ARG A 354 -5.25 -11.14 -16.73
N SER A 355 -3.95 -11.36 -16.88
CA SER A 355 -2.91 -10.61 -16.19
C SER A 355 -1.78 -10.28 -17.18
N PRO A 356 -1.03 -9.18 -16.96
CA PRO A 356 0.22 -8.94 -17.66
C PRO A 356 1.17 -10.14 -17.61
N LEU A 357 1.17 -10.92 -16.51
CA LEU A 357 2.03 -12.09 -16.34
C LEU A 357 1.76 -13.21 -17.35
N THR A 358 0.49 -13.41 -17.76
CA THR A 358 0.08 -14.50 -18.68
C THR A 358 0.02 -14.06 -20.13
N CYS A 359 0.42 -12.82 -20.42
CA CYS A 359 0.40 -12.27 -21.77
C CYS A 359 1.42 -12.97 -22.68
N GLN A 360 0.95 -13.50 -23.81
CA GLN A 360 1.79 -14.17 -24.81
C GLN A 360 2.27 -13.22 -25.92
N ALA A 361 2.13 -11.90 -25.76
CA ALA A 361 2.65 -10.94 -26.72
C ALA A 361 4.18 -10.98 -26.74
N ARG A 362 4.79 -11.18 -27.92
CA ARG A 362 6.25 -11.24 -28.13
C ARG A 362 6.95 -9.96 -27.69
N HIS A 363 6.41 -8.81 -28.11
CA HIS A 363 6.89 -7.50 -27.68
C HIS A 363 5.73 -6.72 -27.04
N GLY A 364 5.99 -6.13 -25.87
CA GLY A 364 5.00 -5.32 -25.17
C GLY A 364 3.88 -6.14 -24.49
N ILE A 365 2.71 -5.54 -24.33
CA ILE A 365 1.53 -6.16 -23.68
C ILE A 365 0.30 -6.03 -24.59
N CYS A 366 -0.66 -6.94 -24.42
CA CYS A 366 -1.99 -6.85 -25.02
C CYS A 366 -2.94 -5.96 -24.18
N ALA A 367 -3.83 -5.20 -24.83
CA ALA A 367 -4.77 -4.32 -24.15
C ALA A 367 -5.70 -5.10 -23.20
N LYS A 368 -6.23 -6.25 -23.63
CA LYS A 368 -7.07 -7.11 -22.78
C LYS A 368 -6.34 -7.76 -21.59
N CYS A 369 -5.02 -7.90 -21.66
CA CYS A 369 -4.20 -8.51 -20.61
C CYS A 369 -3.94 -7.50 -19.48
N TYR A 370 -3.84 -6.21 -19.85
CA TYR A 370 -3.65 -5.11 -18.92
C TYR A 370 -4.99 -4.57 -18.38
N GLY A 371 -6.02 -4.52 -19.22
CA GLY A 371 -7.37 -4.07 -18.90
C GLY A 371 -7.49 -2.55 -18.92
N TRP A 372 -8.09 -1.97 -17.88
CA TRP A 372 -8.27 -0.53 -17.76
C TRP A 372 -7.00 0.24 -17.44
N ASP A 373 -6.88 1.41 -18.06
CA ASP A 373 -6.06 2.49 -17.55
C ASP A 373 -6.75 3.10 -16.32
N LEU A 374 -6.04 3.09 -15.20
CA LEU A 374 -6.56 3.58 -13.92
C LEU A 374 -6.69 5.11 -13.90
N GLY A 375 -5.96 5.82 -14.77
CA GLY A 375 -6.04 7.28 -14.89
C GLY A 375 -7.31 7.75 -15.60
N THR A 376 -7.63 7.11 -16.72
CA THR A 376 -8.78 7.48 -17.57
C THR A 376 -10.06 6.69 -17.28
N LYS A 377 -9.95 5.53 -16.60
CA LYS A 377 -11.04 4.55 -16.38
C LYS A 377 -11.66 4.01 -17.67
N SER A 378 -10.87 3.95 -18.73
CA SER A 378 -11.23 3.32 -19.99
C SER A 378 -10.25 2.19 -20.33
N LEU A 379 -10.57 1.40 -21.34
CA LEU A 379 -9.64 0.43 -21.89
C LEU A 379 -8.36 1.15 -22.33
N VAL A 380 -7.19 0.54 -22.06
CA VAL A 380 -5.91 1.06 -22.54
C VAL A 380 -5.87 1.13 -24.06
N GLU A 381 -5.39 2.26 -24.57
CA GLU A 381 -5.16 2.48 -25.99
C GLU A 381 -3.82 1.86 -26.43
N ILE A 382 -3.76 1.49 -27.71
CA ILE A 382 -2.51 1.06 -28.34
C ILE A 382 -1.52 2.22 -28.33
N GLY A 383 -0.28 1.95 -27.92
CA GLY A 383 0.77 2.95 -27.76
C GLY A 383 0.99 3.44 -26.32
N MET A 384 0.12 3.07 -25.37
CA MET A 384 0.27 3.48 -23.97
C MET A 384 1.53 2.85 -23.32
N PRO A 385 2.46 3.66 -22.75
CA PRO A 385 3.67 3.18 -22.07
C PRO A 385 3.37 2.63 -20.67
N VAL A 386 2.72 1.47 -20.59
CA VAL A 386 2.30 0.86 -19.33
C VAL A 386 3.46 0.53 -18.39
N GLY A 387 4.66 0.27 -18.92
CA GLY A 387 5.84 0.03 -18.10
C GLY A 387 6.35 1.26 -17.34
N VAL A 388 6.35 2.44 -17.99
CA VAL A 388 6.75 3.70 -17.33
C VAL A 388 5.73 4.06 -16.24
N VAL A 389 4.44 3.92 -16.55
CA VAL A 389 3.35 4.16 -15.58
C VAL A 389 3.48 3.22 -14.38
N ALA A 390 3.76 1.93 -14.62
CA ALA A 390 3.99 0.96 -13.54
C ALA A 390 5.21 1.31 -12.68
N ALA A 391 6.33 1.67 -13.29
CA ALA A 391 7.55 2.06 -12.58
C ALA A 391 7.32 3.29 -11.69
N GLN A 392 6.64 4.32 -12.20
CA GLN A 392 6.31 5.53 -11.43
C GLN A 392 5.31 5.22 -10.30
N SER A 393 4.31 4.37 -10.56
CA SER A 393 3.30 3.98 -9.56
C SER A 393 3.89 3.18 -8.39
N ILE A 394 5.06 2.58 -8.56
CA ILE A 394 5.81 1.89 -7.50
C ILE A 394 6.84 2.84 -6.85
N GLY A 395 7.53 3.62 -7.69
CA GLY A 395 8.61 4.51 -7.29
C GLY A 395 8.18 5.73 -6.48
N GLU A 396 7.15 6.46 -6.92
CA GLU A 396 6.66 7.67 -6.23
C GLU A 396 6.19 7.33 -4.81
N PRO A 397 5.36 6.29 -4.57
CA PRO A 397 5.02 5.91 -3.20
C PRO A 397 6.23 5.39 -2.42
N GLY A 398 7.23 4.79 -3.10
CA GLY A 398 8.51 4.45 -2.49
C GLY A 398 9.23 5.66 -1.88
N THR A 399 9.23 6.81 -2.57
CA THR A 399 9.72 8.08 -1.99
C THR A 399 8.82 8.57 -0.87
N GLN A 400 7.51 8.37 -0.95
CA GLN A 400 6.60 8.74 0.14
C GLN A 400 6.86 7.92 1.41
N LEU A 401 7.21 6.64 1.29
CA LEU A 401 7.58 5.78 2.42
C LEU A 401 8.75 6.36 3.20
N THR A 402 9.78 6.82 2.49
CA THR A 402 10.97 7.41 3.12
C THR A 402 10.66 8.76 3.75
N LEU A 403 9.79 9.57 3.13
CA LEU A 403 9.36 10.85 3.69
C LEU A 403 8.48 10.73 4.95
N ARG A 404 7.64 9.68 5.05
CA ARG A 404 6.80 9.44 6.25
C ARG A 404 7.62 9.15 7.51
N THR A 405 8.87 8.69 7.37
CA THR A 405 9.79 8.51 8.51
C THR A 405 10.00 9.82 9.28
N LYS A 406 9.90 11.00 8.65
CA LYS A 406 10.01 12.31 9.33
C LYS A 406 9.02 12.48 10.48
N HIS A 407 7.79 12.02 10.28
CA HIS A 407 6.70 12.25 11.20
C HIS A 407 6.54 11.13 12.24
N ALA A 408 7.06 9.93 11.92
CA ALA A 408 7.09 8.78 12.83
C ALA A 408 8.37 8.71 13.68
N ALA A 409 9.37 9.55 13.41
CA ALA A 409 10.65 9.52 14.10
C ALA A 409 10.52 9.78 15.61
N GLY A 410 10.95 8.80 16.40
CA GLY A 410 10.90 8.86 17.87
C GLY A 410 9.59 8.38 18.49
N VAL A 411 8.59 7.99 17.69
CA VAL A 411 7.35 7.36 18.18
C VAL A 411 7.56 5.84 18.25
N VAL A 412 7.20 5.23 19.38
CA VAL A 412 7.29 3.78 19.58
C VAL A 412 6.23 3.06 18.73
N GLY A 413 6.62 1.99 18.04
CA GLY A 413 5.69 1.08 17.35
C GLY A 413 5.47 1.33 15.86
N VAL A 414 5.89 2.48 15.31
CA VAL A 414 5.77 2.78 13.87
C VAL A 414 7.16 2.71 13.21
N ASP A 415 7.66 1.50 12.98
CA ASP A 415 8.93 1.33 12.25
C ASP A 415 8.70 1.38 10.73
N VAL A 416 8.66 2.59 10.19
CA VAL A 416 8.56 2.87 8.75
C VAL A 416 9.84 2.47 8.01
N THR A 417 10.95 2.23 8.71
CA THR A 417 12.28 2.12 8.09
C THR A 417 12.55 0.81 7.37
N GLN A 418 11.73 -0.22 7.58
CA GLN A 418 11.91 -1.57 7.00
C GLN A 418 11.27 -1.74 5.61
N GLY A 419 10.40 -0.82 5.18
CA GLY A 419 9.61 -1.00 3.96
C GLY A 419 10.43 -1.00 2.67
N LEU A 420 11.13 0.11 2.39
CA LEU A 420 11.87 0.26 1.12
C LEU A 420 12.99 -0.77 0.93
N PRO A 421 13.86 -1.06 1.93
CA PRO A 421 14.91 -2.07 1.76
C PRO A 421 14.38 -3.45 1.39
N ARG A 422 13.20 -3.82 1.93
CA ARG A 422 12.54 -5.08 1.57
C ARG A 422 12.01 -5.06 0.14
N VAL A 423 11.43 -3.95 -0.33
CA VAL A 423 11.02 -3.82 -1.73
C VAL A 423 12.23 -3.95 -2.65
N GLU A 424 13.33 -3.24 -2.35
CA GLU A 424 14.58 -3.33 -3.12
C GLU A 424 15.16 -4.75 -3.16
N GLU A 425 15.15 -5.47 -2.03
CA GLU A 425 15.58 -6.86 -1.94
C GLU A 425 14.78 -7.76 -2.90
N LEU A 426 13.45 -7.57 -2.95
CA LEU A 426 12.54 -8.34 -3.79
C LEU A 426 12.72 -8.04 -5.29
N VAL A 427 12.79 -6.75 -5.69
CA VAL A 427 12.97 -6.39 -7.11
C VAL A 427 14.38 -6.67 -7.62
N GLU A 428 15.39 -6.75 -6.76
CA GLU A 428 16.73 -7.20 -7.13
C GLU A 428 16.91 -8.72 -7.06
N ALA A 429 15.85 -9.47 -6.68
CA ALA A 429 15.89 -10.91 -6.46
C ALA A 429 17.10 -11.35 -5.59
N ARG A 430 17.37 -10.59 -4.52
CA ARG A 430 18.46 -10.87 -3.58
C ARG A 430 18.04 -11.94 -2.57
N LEU A 431 19.03 -12.67 -2.07
CA LEU A 431 18.85 -13.61 -0.97
C LEU A 431 18.46 -12.83 0.31
N PRO A 432 17.32 -13.15 0.94
CA PRO A 432 16.95 -12.56 2.21
C PRO A 432 17.99 -12.85 3.30
N LYS A 433 18.15 -11.94 4.26
CA LYS A 433 19.08 -12.14 5.39
C LYS A 433 18.70 -13.33 6.27
N VAL A 434 17.40 -13.59 6.39
CA VAL A 434 16.84 -14.72 7.16
C VAL A 434 15.90 -15.45 6.23
N VAL A 435 16.33 -16.62 5.76
CA VAL A 435 15.59 -17.45 4.81
C VAL A 435 14.84 -18.54 5.57
N SER A 436 13.58 -18.72 5.25
CA SER A 436 12.81 -19.90 5.61
C SER A 436 13.01 -20.96 4.52
N ALA A 437 13.45 -22.13 4.94
CA ALA A 437 13.66 -23.25 4.04
C ALA A 437 12.33 -23.77 3.46
N LEU A 438 12.34 -24.12 2.18
CA LEU A 438 11.25 -24.81 1.51
C LEU A 438 11.53 -26.30 1.48
N SER A 439 10.50 -27.12 1.68
CA SER A 439 10.62 -28.55 1.41
C SER A 439 10.80 -28.78 -0.08
N GLU A 440 11.82 -29.52 -0.50
CA GLU A 440 11.96 -29.93 -1.90
C GLU A 440 11.17 -31.20 -2.23
N ILE A 441 10.84 -31.99 -1.20
CA ILE A 441 10.19 -33.30 -1.34
C ILE A 441 8.85 -33.32 -0.61
N THR A 442 7.92 -34.13 -1.10
CA THR A 442 6.66 -34.39 -0.40
C THR A 442 6.89 -35.54 0.57
N GLY A 443 6.62 -35.35 1.86
CA GLY A 443 6.98 -36.33 2.87
C GLY A 443 6.43 -36.05 4.26
N LYS A 444 6.74 -36.94 5.21
CA LYS A 444 6.46 -36.68 6.63
C LYS A 444 7.62 -35.91 7.25
N ALA A 445 7.33 -34.83 7.95
CA ALA A 445 8.32 -34.07 8.69
C ALA A 445 8.59 -34.72 10.05
N ARG A 446 9.88 -34.77 10.43
CA ARG A 446 10.35 -35.09 11.77
C ARG A 446 11.19 -33.93 12.27
N ILE A 447 10.86 -33.40 13.43
CA ILE A 447 11.53 -32.23 14.02
C ILE A 447 12.40 -32.72 15.19
N SER A 448 13.68 -32.39 15.18
CA SER A 448 14.58 -32.58 16.32
C SER A 448 15.24 -31.27 16.72
N GLU A 449 15.47 -31.09 18.02
CA GLU A 449 16.17 -29.92 18.54
C GLU A 449 17.67 -30.22 18.63
N THR A 450 18.48 -29.33 18.07
CA THR A 450 19.95 -29.37 18.11
C THR A 450 20.50 -28.04 18.63
N ASP A 451 21.76 -28.02 19.05
CA ASP A 451 22.41 -26.80 19.57
C ASP A 451 22.46 -25.67 18.52
N GLU A 452 22.51 -26.02 17.22
CA GLU A 452 22.54 -25.07 16.11
C GLU A 452 21.15 -24.60 15.64
N GLY A 453 20.06 -25.26 16.06
CA GLY A 453 18.72 -24.95 15.58
C GLY A 453 17.74 -26.13 15.61
N TRP A 454 16.56 -25.91 15.02
CA TRP A 454 15.59 -26.95 14.72
C TRP A 454 16.04 -27.71 13.47
N LYS A 455 16.28 -29.01 13.61
CA LYS A 455 16.57 -29.89 12.48
C LYS A 455 15.27 -30.54 12.02
N VAL A 456 14.84 -30.22 10.81
CA VAL A 456 13.64 -30.77 10.18
C VAL A 456 14.08 -31.79 9.12
N THR A 457 13.83 -33.07 9.37
CA THR A 457 14.05 -34.15 8.41
C THR A 457 12.74 -34.50 7.72
N ILE A 458 12.71 -34.48 6.40
CA ILE A 458 11.53 -34.85 5.61
C ILE A 458 11.82 -36.17 4.91
N THR A 459 10.96 -37.17 5.13
CA THR A 459 11.09 -38.49 4.50
C THR A 459 9.99 -38.69 3.47
N SER A 460 10.37 -38.93 2.21
CA SER A 460 9.44 -39.24 1.13
C SER A 460 8.78 -40.61 1.32
N LYS A 461 7.52 -40.75 0.87
CA LYS A 461 6.79 -42.03 0.88
C LYS A 461 7.14 -42.92 -0.32
N GLY A 462 7.88 -42.42 -1.31
CA GLY A 462 8.26 -43.17 -2.52
C GLY A 462 9.41 -44.18 -2.31
N THR A 463 9.57 -45.08 -3.27
CA THR A 463 10.76 -45.93 -3.45
C THR A 463 11.54 -45.42 -4.66
N PRO A 464 12.78 -44.92 -4.53
CA PRO A 464 13.65 -44.88 -3.34
C PRO A 464 13.18 -43.87 -2.26
N LYS A 465 13.47 -44.20 -0.99
CA LYS A 465 13.25 -43.29 0.13
C LYS A 465 14.30 -42.18 0.09
N GLU A 466 13.90 -40.99 -0.33
CA GLU A 466 14.70 -39.80 -0.21
C GLU A 466 14.44 -39.13 1.15
N GLU A 467 15.52 -38.83 1.87
CA GLU A 467 15.51 -38.05 3.10
C GLU A 467 16.28 -36.75 2.88
N LYS A 468 15.66 -35.62 3.22
CA LYS A 468 16.31 -34.30 3.21
C LYS A 468 16.24 -33.67 4.58
N GLU A 469 17.35 -33.08 4.99
CA GLU A 469 17.50 -32.43 6.30
C GLU A 469 17.63 -30.91 6.10
N TYR A 470 16.86 -30.15 6.87
CA TYR A 470 16.87 -28.70 6.88
C TYR A 470 17.19 -28.20 8.29
N ILE A 471 18.14 -27.27 8.41
CA ILE A 471 18.50 -26.64 9.69
C ILE A 471 17.86 -25.24 9.72
N ILE A 472 16.98 -25.02 10.70
CA ILE A 472 16.23 -23.78 10.88
C ILE A 472 16.69 -23.12 12.19
N PRO A 473 17.18 -21.87 12.16
CA PRO A 473 17.59 -21.15 13.38
C PRO A 473 16.44 -21.05 14.40
N LYS A 474 16.74 -21.15 15.70
CA LYS A 474 15.74 -21.04 16.78
C LYS A 474 15.03 -19.67 16.83
N THR A 475 15.57 -18.67 16.14
CA THR A 475 14.95 -17.34 15.99
C THR A 475 13.68 -17.37 15.13
N LEU A 476 13.48 -18.41 14.31
CA LEU A 476 12.31 -18.54 13.45
C LEU A 476 11.26 -19.46 14.07
N GLU A 477 10.00 -19.03 14.01
CA GLU A 477 8.87 -19.87 14.36
C GLU A 477 8.63 -20.91 13.26
N LEU A 478 8.56 -22.18 13.64
CA LEU A 478 8.19 -23.26 12.74
C LEU A 478 6.75 -23.11 12.25
N ALA A 479 6.53 -23.40 10.98
CA ALA A 479 5.21 -23.35 10.33
C ALA A 479 4.55 -24.73 10.21
N ILE A 480 5.26 -25.79 10.64
CA ILE A 480 4.86 -27.19 10.55
C ILE A 480 4.92 -27.84 11.93
N GLU A 481 4.10 -28.87 12.12
CA GLU A 481 4.09 -29.70 13.33
C GLU A 481 4.85 -31.02 13.12
N ASP A 482 5.32 -31.63 14.22
CA ASP A 482 6.04 -32.91 14.15
C ASP A 482 5.10 -34.03 13.67
N GLY A 483 5.52 -34.75 12.62
CA GLY A 483 4.70 -35.78 11.97
C GLY A 483 3.72 -35.29 10.91
N GLU A 484 3.64 -33.98 10.63
CA GLU A 484 2.81 -33.41 9.56
C GLU A 484 3.27 -33.91 8.19
N LEU A 485 2.30 -34.09 7.27
CA LEU A 485 2.58 -34.41 5.88
C LEU A 485 2.75 -33.11 5.10
N VAL A 486 3.97 -32.87 4.64
CA VAL A 486 4.39 -31.62 3.99
C VAL A 486 4.50 -31.86 2.49
N ASP A 487 3.82 -31.02 1.70
CA ASP A 487 3.93 -31.01 0.24
C ASP A 487 5.24 -30.34 -0.21
N ALA A 488 5.73 -30.75 -1.38
CA ALA A 488 6.86 -30.09 -2.03
C ALA A 488 6.59 -28.59 -2.24
N GLY A 489 7.52 -27.76 -1.79
CA GLY A 489 7.48 -26.31 -1.81
C GLY A 489 6.73 -25.66 -0.64
N ARG A 490 6.29 -26.40 0.38
CA ARG A 490 5.76 -25.78 1.60
C ARG A 490 6.90 -25.20 2.45
N ALA A 491 6.65 -24.00 3.00
CA ALA A 491 7.59 -23.33 3.88
C ALA A 491 7.62 -24.01 5.25
N LEU A 492 8.82 -24.27 5.77
CA LEU A 492 9.02 -24.99 7.04
C LEU A 492 8.99 -24.05 8.25
N ALA A 493 9.27 -22.76 8.05
CA ALA A 493 9.19 -21.72 9.06
C ALA A 493 8.50 -20.46 8.55
N LYS A 494 8.03 -19.61 9.48
CA LYS A 494 7.54 -18.27 9.13
C LYS A 494 8.73 -17.38 8.80
N GLY A 495 8.84 -16.94 7.55
CA GLY A 495 9.94 -16.06 7.13
C GLY A 495 9.91 -15.75 5.64
N ALA A 496 10.93 -15.02 5.17
CA ALA A 496 11.13 -14.75 3.77
C ALA A 496 11.64 -16.02 3.06
N LEU A 497 11.20 -16.23 1.81
CA LEU A 497 11.60 -17.35 0.98
C LEU A 497 12.63 -16.88 -0.06
N ASP A 498 13.52 -17.78 -0.48
CA ASP A 498 14.35 -17.52 -1.66
C ASP A 498 13.52 -17.73 -2.93
N ILE A 499 13.53 -16.72 -3.80
CA ILE A 499 12.85 -16.73 -5.11
C ILE A 499 13.43 -17.83 -6.00
N LYS A 500 14.74 -18.12 -5.90
CA LYS A 500 15.38 -19.18 -6.71
C LYS A 500 14.89 -20.57 -6.32
N ASP A 501 14.72 -20.83 -5.03
CA ASP A 501 14.19 -22.09 -4.52
C ASP A 501 12.72 -22.26 -4.91
N ILE A 502 11.92 -21.19 -4.88
CA ILE A 502 10.53 -21.24 -5.37
C ILE A 502 10.51 -21.58 -6.86
N LEU A 503 11.39 -20.97 -7.65
CA LEU A 503 11.45 -21.17 -9.09
C LEU A 503 11.85 -22.61 -9.46
N SER A 504 12.80 -23.20 -8.74
CA SER A 504 13.24 -24.59 -8.98
C SER A 504 12.21 -25.62 -8.53
N ILE A 505 11.52 -25.39 -7.42
CA ILE A 505 10.59 -26.37 -6.82
C ILE A 505 9.17 -26.23 -7.38
N LYS A 506 8.62 -25.01 -7.42
CA LYS A 506 7.21 -24.73 -7.80
C LYS A 506 7.04 -24.19 -9.22
N GLY A 507 8.12 -23.70 -9.83
CA GLY A 507 8.09 -23.08 -11.14
C GLY A 507 7.81 -21.58 -11.13
N LEU A 508 7.64 -21.01 -12.33
CA LEU A 508 7.64 -19.55 -12.53
C LEU A 508 6.44 -18.83 -11.90
N ARG A 509 5.21 -19.32 -12.12
CA ARG A 509 4.00 -18.59 -11.69
C ARG A 509 3.95 -18.41 -10.16
N PRO A 510 4.21 -19.45 -9.35
CA PRO A 510 4.25 -19.28 -7.89
C PRO A 510 5.36 -18.33 -7.43
N ALA A 511 6.50 -18.27 -8.14
CA ALA A 511 7.57 -17.32 -7.85
C ALA A 511 7.14 -15.87 -8.16
N GLN A 512 6.48 -15.62 -9.29
CA GLN A 512 5.93 -14.32 -9.64
C GLN A 512 4.85 -13.86 -8.66
N GLU A 513 3.92 -14.76 -8.31
CA GLU A 513 2.87 -14.50 -7.31
C GLU A 513 3.45 -14.17 -5.93
N TYR A 514 4.52 -14.87 -5.53
CA TYR A 514 5.21 -14.59 -4.29
C TYR A 514 5.77 -13.16 -4.26
N ILE A 515 6.48 -12.76 -5.32
CA ILE A 515 7.05 -11.39 -5.43
C ILE A 515 5.93 -10.33 -5.40
N VAL A 516 4.85 -10.52 -6.17
CA VAL A 516 3.72 -9.58 -6.19
C VAL A 516 3.09 -9.45 -4.81
N ASN A 517 2.83 -10.56 -4.12
CA ASN A 517 2.20 -10.53 -2.81
C ASN A 517 3.11 -9.94 -1.72
N GLU A 518 4.41 -10.22 -1.74
CA GLU A 518 5.34 -9.67 -0.75
C GLU A 518 5.54 -8.16 -0.93
N ILE A 519 5.69 -7.68 -2.17
CA ILE A 519 5.76 -6.24 -2.45
C ILE A 519 4.47 -5.55 -1.98
N GLN A 520 3.31 -6.14 -2.28
CA GLN A 520 2.02 -5.57 -1.88
C GLN A 520 1.83 -5.54 -0.37
N LYS A 521 2.22 -6.60 0.36
CA LYS A 521 2.17 -6.62 1.83
C LYS A 521 2.97 -5.45 2.42
N VAL A 522 4.13 -5.12 1.84
CA VAL A 522 4.93 -3.98 2.30
C VAL A 522 4.17 -2.66 2.09
N TYR A 523 3.63 -2.39 0.90
CA TYR A 523 2.89 -1.16 0.65
C TYR A 523 1.58 -1.07 1.44
N GLU A 524 0.82 -2.16 1.55
CA GLU A 524 -0.43 -2.26 2.32
C GLU A 524 -0.17 -2.06 3.83
N SER A 525 0.92 -2.63 4.38
CA SER A 525 1.32 -2.39 5.79
C SER A 525 1.56 -0.92 6.11
N GLN A 526 1.89 -0.12 5.10
CA GLN A 526 2.14 1.32 5.19
C GLN A 526 0.92 2.15 4.78
N GLY A 527 -0.22 1.49 4.50
CA GLY A 527 -1.46 2.14 4.08
C GLY A 527 -1.38 2.83 2.73
N ILE A 528 -0.50 2.38 1.83
CA ILE A 528 -0.39 2.88 0.45
C ILE A 528 -1.06 1.87 -0.48
N PRO A 529 -2.23 2.19 -1.05
CA PRO A 529 -2.89 1.30 -1.99
C PRO A 529 -2.22 1.37 -3.37
N ILE A 530 -1.62 0.26 -3.82
CA ILE A 530 -1.09 0.11 -5.19
C ILE A 530 -1.85 -1.02 -5.88
N ASN A 531 -2.19 -0.84 -7.16
CA ASN A 531 -2.84 -1.91 -7.92
C ASN A 531 -1.81 -2.99 -8.32
N ASP A 532 -2.19 -4.26 -8.16
CA ASP A 532 -1.37 -5.43 -8.52
C ASP A 532 -0.83 -5.36 -9.96
N LYS A 533 -1.58 -4.75 -10.90
CA LYS A 533 -1.17 -4.67 -12.31
C LYS A 533 0.18 -3.99 -12.52
N HIS A 534 0.51 -2.99 -11.72
CA HIS A 534 1.80 -2.29 -11.84
C HIS A 534 2.96 -3.20 -11.42
N VAL A 535 2.78 -3.94 -10.33
CA VAL A 535 3.79 -4.89 -9.84
C VAL A 535 3.93 -6.06 -10.80
N GLU A 536 2.82 -6.59 -11.32
CA GLU A 536 2.82 -7.65 -12.35
C GLU A 536 3.58 -7.26 -13.61
N VAL A 537 3.47 -6.01 -14.06
CA VAL A 537 4.20 -5.49 -15.23
C VAL A 537 5.72 -5.51 -15.00
N ILE A 538 6.19 -5.12 -13.81
CA ILE A 538 7.61 -5.18 -13.45
C ILE A 538 8.09 -6.62 -13.28
N VAL A 539 7.31 -7.45 -12.58
CA VAL A 539 7.65 -8.86 -12.35
C VAL A 539 7.69 -9.65 -13.66
N ARG A 540 6.81 -9.33 -14.62
CA ARG A 540 6.91 -9.86 -15.98
C ARG A 540 8.30 -9.60 -16.57
N LYS A 541 8.81 -8.36 -16.50
CA LYS A 541 10.14 -8.03 -17.02
C LYS A 541 11.28 -8.76 -16.33
N MET A 542 11.18 -8.95 -15.02
CA MET A 542 12.17 -9.71 -14.27
C MET A 542 12.27 -11.16 -14.77
N SER A 543 11.20 -11.69 -15.37
CA SER A 543 11.10 -13.04 -15.92
C SER A 543 11.09 -13.13 -17.46
N ASP A 544 11.48 -12.07 -18.18
CA ASP A 544 11.46 -12.10 -19.66
C ASP A 544 12.64 -12.90 -20.26
N GLU A 545 13.66 -13.22 -19.45
CA GLU A 545 14.90 -13.88 -19.90
C GLU A 545 14.89 -15.38 -19.62
N VAL A 546 15.45 -16.15 -20.55
CA VAL A 546 15.65 -17.59 -20.44
C VAL A 546 17.14 -17.93 -20.53
N ARG A 547 17.57 -18.94 -19.78
CA ARG A 547 18.93 -19.49 -19.84
C ARG A 547 18.93 -20.78 -20.63
N ILE A 548 19.79 -20.88 -21.62
CA ILE A 548 19.80 -22.00 -22.54
C ILE A 548 20.50 -23.21 -21.91
N VAL A 549 19.86 -24.37 -21.96
CA VAL A 549 20.36 -25.63 -21.39
C VAL A 549 20.92 -26.51 -22.51
N THR A 550 20.10 -26.77 -23.54
CA THR A 550 20.54 -27.47 -24.75
C THR A 550 20.29 -26.57 -25.96
N THR A 551 21.26 -26.54 -26.88
CA THR A 551 21.20 -25.66 -28.05
C THR A 551 20.39 -26.27 -29.19
N GLY A 552 20.33 -27.60 -29.29
CA GLY A 552 19.77 -28.25 -30.48
C GLY A 552 20.48 -27.74 -31.75
N ASP A 553 19.71 -27.46 -32.79
CA ASP A 553 20.18 -26.89 -34.06
C ASP A 553 20.06 -25.35 -34.14
N THR A 554 19.78 -24.69 -33.01
CA THR A 554 19.67 -23.22 -32.96
C THR A 554 21.05 -22.56 -32.87
N PRO A 555 21.20 -21.27 -33.24
CA PRO A 555 22.48 -20.56 -33.18
C PRO A 555 22.95 -20.20 -31.75
N PHE A 556 22.25 -20.67 -30.73
CA PHE A 556 22.49 -20.31 -29.34
C PHE A 556 23.68 -21.04 -28.71
N LEU A 557 24.24 -20.47 -27.65
CA LEU A 557 25.29 -21.10 -26.84
C LEU A 557 24.74 -21.69 -25.54
N PRO A 558 25.27 -22.83 -25.04
CA PRO A 558 24.86 -23.37 -23.75
C PRO A 558 25.18 -22.38 -22.62
N GLY A 559 24.18 -22.09 -21.78
CA GLY A 559 24.30 -21.14 -20.66
C GLY A 559 24.09 -19.66 -21.03
N GLU A 560 23.90 -19.34 -22.31
CA GLU A 560 23.58 -17.98 -22.77
C GLU A 560 22.23 -17.52 -22.22
N LEU A 561 22.13 -16.23 -21.91
CA LEU A 561 20.88 -15.56 -21.54
C LEU A 561 20.32 -14.87 -22.78
N THR A 562 19.10 -15.22 -23.15
CA THR A 562 18.40 -14.59 -24.28
C THR A 562 16.96 -14.28 -23.90
N SER A 563 16.39 -13.28 -24.55
CA SER A 563 15.00 -12.90 -24.33
C SER A 563 14.08 -14.03 -24.79
N ARG A 564 12.99 -14.25 -24.05
CA ARG A 564 12.00 -15.28 -24.38
C ARG A 564 11.43 -15.12 -25.79
N ALA A 565 11.24 -13.87 -26.23
CA ALA A 565 10.74 -13.59 -27.58
C ALA A 565 11.70 -14.08 -28.67
N ASN A 566 13.01 -13.84 -28.51
CA ASN A 566 14.02 -14.31 -29.45
C ASN A 566 14.16 -15.84 -29.41
N PHE A 567 14.11 -16.43 -28.20
CA PHE A 567 14.13 -17.89 -28.04
C PHE A 567 12.95 -18.57 -28.75
N ASP A 568 11.73 -18.06 -28.55
CA ASP A 568 10.53 -18.61 -29.18
C ASP A 568 10.59 -18.46 -30.72
N GLU A 569 11.07 -17.32 -31.24
CA GLU A 569 11.20 -17.08 -32.68
C GLU A 569 12.22 -18.01 -33.35
N GLU A 570 13.41 -18.17 -32.78
CA GLU A 570 14.45 -19.03 -33.35
C GLU A 570 14.06 -20.51 -33.27
N ASN A 571 13.41 -20.94 -32.19
CA ASN A 571 12.89 -22.30 -32.09
C ASN A 571 11.79 -22.58 -33.12
N GLU A 572 10.86 -21.65 -33.32
CA GLU A 572 9.83 -21.79 -34.36
C GLU A 572 10.46 -21.93 -35.76
N LYS A 573 11.52 -21.17 -36.06
CA LYS A 573 12.26 -21.27 -37.34
C LYS A 573 12.93 -22.63 -37.51
N VAL A 574 13.61 -23.13 -36.49
CA VAL A 574 14.30 -24.43 -36.54
C VAL A 574 13.30 -25.58 -36.62
N LEU A 575 12.21 -25.51 -35.86
CA LEU A 575 11.10 -26.47 -35.96
C LEU A 575 10.47 -26.48 -37.36
N ALA A 576 10.27 -25.30 -37.98
CA ALA A 576 9.77 -25.21 -39.34
C ALA A 576 10.75 -25.79 -40.38
N ALA A 577 12.06 -25.74 -40.11
CA ALA A 577 13.09 -26.38 -40.91
C ALA A 577 13.26 -27.89 -40.64
N GLY A 578 12.57 -28.44 -39.63
CA GLY A 578 12.62 -29.85 -39.23
C GLY A 578 13.82 -30.22 -38.34
N GLY A 579 14.50 -29.25 -37.75
CA GLY A 579 15.61 -29.47 -36.81
C GLY A 579 15.17 -29.64 -35.36
N GLU A 580 16.12 -29.93 -34.48
CA GLU A 580 15.88 -30.05 -33.04
C GLU A 580 15.86 -28.67 -32.36
N PRO A 581 14.77 -28.29 -31.67
CA PRO A 581 14.69 -27.00 -30.97
C PRO A 581 15.60 -26.97 -29.73
N ALA A 582 15.99 -25.75 -29.33
CA ALA A 582 16.72 -25.53 -28.09
C ALA A 582 15.80 -25.70 -26.87
N SER A 583 16.38 -26.16 -25.75
CA SER A 583 15.72 -26.12 -24.45
C SER A 583 16.34 -25.04 -23.56
N ALA A 584 15.49 -24.35 -22.80
CA ALA A 584 15.92 -23.29 -21.90
C ALA A 584 15.20 -23.39 -20.55
N GLN A 585 15.89 -22.96 -19.51
CA GLN A 585 15.38 -22.79 -18.16
C GLN A 585 15.00 -21.33 -17.95
N GLN A 586 13.77 -21.09 -17.47
CA GLN A 586 13.35 -19.75 -17.11
C GLN A 586 14.19 -19.22 -15.95
N VAL A 587 14.62 -17.96 -16.01
CA VAL A 587 15.31 -17.28 -14.92
C VAL A 587 14.55 -16.04 -14.49
N VAL A 588 14.64 -15.71 -13.21
CA VAL A 588 14.19 -14.42 -12.67
C VAL A 588 15.44 -13.61 -12.34
N LEU A 589 15.62 -12.48 -13.02
CA LEU A 589 16.74 -11.57 -12.83
C LEU A 589 16.28 -10.34 -12.04
N GLY A 590 17.15 -9.85 -11.15
CA GLY A 590 16.96 -8.56 -10.51
C GLY A 590 16.96 -7.41 -11.53
N ILE A 591 16.25 -6.33 -11.23
CA ILE A 591 16.07 -5.21 -12.16
C ILE A 591 17.40 -4.61 -12.65
N THR A 592 18.44 -4.52 -11.81
CA THR A 592 19.73 -3.96 -12.24
C THR A 592 20.41 -4.85 -13.29
N ARG A 593 20.43 -6.17 -13.07
CA ARG A 593 20.95 -7.11 -14.07
C ARG A 593 20.08 -7.13 -15.32
N ARG A 594 18.76 -7.07 -15.16
CA ARG A 594 17.84 -7.08 -16.30
C ARG A 594 18.04 -5.88 -17.22
N ALA A 595 18.31 -4.69 -16.67
CA ALA A 595 18.57 -3.47 -17.43
C ALA A 595 19.84 -3.56 -18.30
N LEU A 596 20.88 -4.26 -17.82
CA LEU A 596 22.13 -4.47 -18.56
C LEU A 596 21.96 -5.45 -19.73
N TYR A 597 21.20 -6.53 -19.53
CA TYR A 597 20.92 -7.55 -20.55
C TYR A 597 19.68 -7.23 -21.41
N THR A 598 19.40 -5.95 -21.65
CA THR A 598 18.32 -5.60 -22.59
C THR A 598 18.76 -5.87 -24.02
N ASP A 599 17.82 -6.16 -24.92
CA ASP A 599 18.11 -6.35 -26.36
C ASP A 599 18.78 -5.11 -26.97
N SER A 600 18.66 -3.95 -26.32
CA SER A 600 19.26 -2.69 -26.72
C SER A 600 20.53 -2.35 -25.97
N TRP A 601 21.64 -2.32 -26.72
CA TRP A 601 22.90 -1.88 -26.15
C TRP A 601 22.92 -0.36 -25.91
N LEU A 602 22.17 0.44 -26.70
CA LEU A 602 22.06 1.89 -26.47
C LEU A 602 21.36 2.23 -25.16
N SER A 603 20.26 1.52 -24.86
CA SER A 603 19.54 1.71 -23.59
C SER A 603 20.37 1.26 -22.39
N ALA A 604 21.03 0.09 -22.52
CA ALA A 604 21.92 -0.44 -21.48
C ALA A 604 23.11 0.48 -21.21
N ALA A 605 23.75 1.03 -22.26
CA ALA A 605 24.90 1.92 -22.14
C ALA A 605 24.57 3.23 -21.41
N SER A 606 23.33 3.71 -21.50
CA SER A 606 22.82 4.89 -20.78
C SER A 606 22.52 4.63 -19.30
N PHE A 607 22.41 3.36 -18.88
CA PHE A 607 22.07 3.00 -17.51
C PHE A 607 23.32 2.96 -16.62
N GLU A 608 24.14 1.92 -16.74
CA GLU A 608 25.37 1.67 -15.98
C GLU A 608 26.37 0.85 -16.81
N GLN A 609 27.63 0.76 -16.36
CA GLN A 609 28.70 -0.05 -17.00
C GLN A 609 28.89 0.24 -18.51
N THR A 610 28.79 1.51 -18.89
CA THR A 610 28.84 1.96 -20.29
C THR A 610 30.03 1.43 -21.07
N THR A 611 31.22 1.35 -20.46
CA THR A 611 32.43 0.84 -21.12
C THR A 611 32.28 -0.63 -21.52
N ASP A 612 31.73 -1.45 -20.64
CA ASP A 612 31.61 -2.89 -20.85
C ASP A 612 30.56 -3.17 -21.94
N VAL A 613 29.42 -2.49 -21.85
CA VAL A 613 28.33 -2.58 -22.84
C VAL A 613 28.81 -2.15 -24.23
N LEU A 614 29.56 -1.04 -24.33
CA LEU A 614 30.08 -0.56 -25.62
C LEU A 614 31.16 -1.48 -26.18
N THR A 615 32.00 -2.06 -25.32
CA THR A 615 33.05 -3.01 -25.74
C THR A 615 32.42 -4.28 -26.30
N GLU A 616 31.43 -4.84 -25.60
CA GLU A 616 30.71 -6.03 -26.06
C GLU A 616 29.94 -5.76 -27.36
N ALA A 617 29.25 -4.62 -27.45
CA ALA A 617 28.55 -4.21 -28.67
C ALA A 617 29.50 -4.04 -29.86
N SER A 618 30.72 -3.52 -29.61
CA SER A 618 31.76 -3.36 -30.63
C SER A 618 32.32 -4.71 -31.09
N LEU A 619 32.57 -5.64 -30.17
CA LEU A 619 33.03 -7.00 -30.47
C LEU A 619 32.00 -7.77 -31.31
N LEU A 620 30.72 -7.66 -30.96
CA LEU A 620 29.61 -8.30 -31.66
C LEU A 620 29.19 -7.57 -32.94
N LYS A 621 29.83 -6.43 -33.27
CA LYS A 621 29.48 -5.56 -34.41
C LYS A 621 27.98 -5.26 -34.48
N LYS A 622 27.36 -4.95 -33.33
CA LYS A 622 25.91 -4.65 -33.27
C LYS A 622 25.60 -3.36 -34.04
N ASN A 623 24.68 -3.42 -35.00
CA ASN A 623 24.28 -2.26 -35.81
C ASN A 623 23.30 -1.36 -35.04
N SER A 624 23.62 -0.06 -34.97
CA SER A 624 22.78 0.96 -34.31
C SER A 624 21.39 1.11 -34.94
N GLN A 625 21.27 1.00 -36.27
CA GLN A 625 19.98 1.11 -36.97
C GLN A 625 18.99 -0.02 -36.66
N LYS A 626 19.47 -1.24 -36.42
CA LYS A 626 18.60 -2.36 -36.00
C LYS A 626 18.12 -2.20 -34.55
N ASP A 627 18.89 -1.49 -33.73
CA ASP A 627 18.56 -1.27 -32.31
C ASP A 627 17.49 -0.16 -32.11
N GLN A 628 17.43 0.84 -32.99
CA GLN A 628 16.54 2.01 -32.83
C GLN A 628 15.03 1.71 -32.75
N ASN A 629 14.55 0.54 -33.19
CA ASN A 629 13.11 0.29 -33.39
C ASN A 629 12.31 -0.16 -32.14
N ASN A 630 12.94 -0.36 -30.98
CA ASN A 630 12.28 -0.98 -29.81
C ASN A 630 12.52 -0.26 -28.48
N GLY A 631 11.83 0.87 -28.22
CA GLY A 631 11.73 1.49 -26.88
C GLY A 631 11.89 3.02 -26.85
N PHE A 632 11.26 3.69 -25.87
CA PHE A 632 11.22 5.15 -25.76
C PHE A 632 12.59 5.83 -25.58
N LYS A 633 13.46 5.25 -24.75
CA LYS A 633 14.75 5.84 -24.37
C LYS A 633 15.74 5.96 -25.54
N LYS A 634 15.47 5.33 -26.68
CA LYS A 634 16.32 5.36 -27.87
C LYS A 634 15.97 6.53 -28.80
N VAL A 635 14.72 6.96 -28.74
CA VAL A 635 14.17 8.04 -29.58
C VAL A 635 14.47 9.40 -28.97
N VAL A 636 14.43 9.46 -27.63
CA VAL A 636 14.86 10.61 -26.82
C VAL A 636 16.37 10.63 -26.73
#